data_AF-A0A3C0ZWF8-F1
#
_entry.id   AF-A0A3C0ZWF8-F1
#
_cell.length_a   1.000
_cell.length_b   1.000
_cell.length_c   1.000
_cell.angle_alpha   90.00
_cell.angle_beta   90.00
_cell.angle_gamma   90.00
#
_symmetry.space_group_name_H-M   'P 1'
#
loop_
_entity.id
_entity.type
_entity.pdbx_description
1 polymer ?
#
loop_
_entity_poly.entity_id
_entity_poly.type
_entity_poly.pdbx_seq_one_letter_code
_entity_poly.pdbx_strand_id
1 'polypeptide(L)'
;GELGACFGEIPFVNYHAGSCVFFRTDTFTSTLIADQLREGTTVPEKERLRLLYRILWHAGNYGHGGTVLIVPSEESCAEYIDMKYPLPGRYLFEKENRSGKHSEMMVEKETVTYADLIAKFTSVDGSVVLTKDLDLVGFGAETLVDKMENKQPDMRFIGYNDSEDSTKLFKDYGMRHRAGYRFCDTVEGSVAIIISQDGVIQACTKHDGKVVVYDNVALPMF
;
A
#
# COMPACT_ATOMS: atom_id res chain seq x y z
N GLY A 1 -8.77 -25.98 14.63
CA GLY A 1 -7.42 -26.01 15.21
C GLY A 1 -7.20 -24.65 15.82
N GLU A 2 -6.99 -24.59 17.13
CA GLU A 2 -6.78 -23.33 17.84
C GLU A 2 -5.45 -22.71 17.40
N LEU A 3 -5.51 -21.51 16.81
CA LEU A 3 -4.37 -20.67 16.51
C LEU A 3 -3.97 -19.96 17.80
N GLY A 4 -2.93 -20.46 18.46
CA GLY A 4 -2.24 -19.74 19.53
C GLY A 4 -1.28 -18.71 18.91
N ALA A 5 -1.56 -17.42 19.11
CA ALA A 5 -0.63 -16.35 18.79
C ALA A 5 0.40 -16.21 19.91
N CYS A 6 1.68 -16.44 19.62
CA CYS A 6 2.77 -16.03 20.49
C CYS A 6 3.28 -14.66 20.05
N PHE A 7 3.30 -13.70 20.99
CA PHE A 7 3.98 -12.42 20.84
C PHE A 7 5.47 -12.63 21.12
N GLY A 8 6.29 -12.47 20.08
CA GLY A 8 7.74 -12.60 20.13
C GLY A 8 8.33 -12.56 18.72
N GLU A 9 9.55 -12.03 18.60
CA GLU A 9 10.35 -11.69 17.41
C GLU A 9 10.64 -12.86 16.45
N ILE A 10 9.61 -13.55 15.94
CA ILE A 10 9.77 -14.68 15.03
C ILE A 10 8.98 -14.40 13.74
N PRO A 11 9.63 -14.40 12.56
CA PRO A 11 8.93 -14.23 11.29
C PRO A 11 7.92 -15.38 11.10
N PHE A 12 6.66 -15.04 10.86
CA PHE A 12 5.69 -15.99 10.33
C PHE A 12 6.03 -16.27 8.86
N VAL A 13 6.87 -17.28 8.65
CA VAL A 13 7.19 -17.79 7.31
C VAL A 13 6.04 -18.69 6.86
N ASN A 14 5.14 -18.18 6.01
CA ASN A 14 4.20 -19.04 5.29
C ASN A 14 4.89 -19.56 4.02
N TYR A 15 5.55 -20.72 4.16
CA TYR A 15 6.26 -21.37 3.06
C TYR A 15 5.28 -22.16 2.18
N HIS A 16 4.52 -21.46 1.34
CA HIS A 16 3.90 -22.08 0.18
C HIS A 16 4.14 -21.18 -1.04
N ALA A 17 4.90 -21.71 -2.01
CA ALA A 17 5.18 -21.12 -3.33
C ALA A 17 6.27 -20.03 -3.46
N GLY A 18 7.23 -19.92 -2.52
CA GLY A 18 8.43 -19.09 -2.72
C GLY A 18 8.25 -17.59 -2.46
N SER A 19 7.08 -17.18 -1.98
CA SER A 19 6.81 -15.81 -1.53
C SER A 19 7.07 -15.70 -0.02
N CYS A 20 8.04 -14.89 0.40
CA CYS A 20 8.20 -14.54 1.81
C CYS A 20 7.60 -13.15 2.06
N VAL A 21 6.50 -13.07 2.81
CA VAL A 21 6.07 -11.82 3.42
C VAL A 21 6.75 -11.74 4.79
N PHE A 22 7.71 -10.84 4.94
CA PHE A 22 8.39 -10.62 6.21
C PHE A 22 7.55 -9.71 7.09
N PHE A 23 7.50 -9.99 8.40
CA PHE A 23 6.82 -9.16 9.40
C PHE A 23 7.85 -8.60 10.39
N ARG A 24 8.22 -7.33 10.23
CA ARG A 24 8.87 -6.46 11.21
C ARG A 24 7.89 -5.38 11.66
N THR A 25 7.46 -5.48 12.90
CA THR A 25 6.53 -4.55 13.55
C THR A 25 7.24 -3.25 13.97
N ASP A 26 8.54 -3.33 14.25
CA ASP A 26 9.41 -2.24 14.72
C ASP A 26 9.95 -1.37 13.58
N THR A 27 10.25 -1.96 12.42
CA THR A 27 10.88 -1.23 11.30
C THR A 27 9.87 -0.41 10.52
N PHE A 28 8.70 -0.95 10.20
CA PHE A 28 7.72 -0.24 9.36
C PHE A 28 7.31 1.10 9.95
N THR A 29 7.01 1.13 11.26
CA THR A 29 6.53 2.32 11.97
C THR A 29 7.57 3.43 12.06
N SER A 30 8.85 3.16 11.81
CA SER A 30 9.91 4.18 11.76
C SER A 30 10.36 4.55 10.34
N THR A 31 9.70 4.00 9.31
CA THR A 31 9.99 4.35 7.91
C THR A 31 9.31 5.63 7.46
N LEU A 32 9.86 6.23 6.40
CA LEU A 32 9.23 7.33 5.67
C LEU A 32 7.84 6.96 5.14
N ILE A 33 7.61 5.68 4.83
CA ILE A 33 6.29 5.18 4.41
C ILE A 33 5.28 5.33 5.54
N ALA A 34 5.64 4.97 6.78
CA ALA A 34 4.75 5.16 7.92
C ALA A 34 4.49 6.63 8.22
N ASP A 35 5.50 7.49 8.12
CA ASP A 35 5.32 8.94 8.29
C ASP A 35 4.31 9.49 7.26
N GLN A 36 4.47 9.07 6.01
CA GLN A 36 3.52 9.41 4.96
C GLN A 36 2.11 8.89 5.23
N LEU A 37 1.93 7.69 5.77
CA LEU A 37 0.61 7.13 6.11
C LEU A 37 -0.02 7.76 7.36
N ARG A 38 0.77 8.41 8.22
CA ARG A 38 0.27 9.13 9.42
C ARG A 38 -0.44 10.42 9.08
N GLU A 39 -0.20 11.00 7.92
CA GLU A 39 -0.82 12.25 7.47
C GLU A 39 -2.34 12.15 7.29
N GLY A 40 -2.90 10.94 7.15
CA GLY A 40 -4.34 10.76 7.24
C GLY A 40 -4.84 11.16 8.63
N THR A 41 -5.98 11.83 8.75
CA THR A 41 -6.48 12.32 10.05
C THR A 41 -7.88 11.86 10.40
N THR A 42 -8.65 11.32 9.45
CA THR A 42 -10.06 11.00 9.71
C THR A 42 -10.27 9.60 10.28
N VAL A 43 -9.41 8.64 9.91
CA VAL A 43 -9.43 7.27 10.42
C VAL A 43 -8.30 7.08 11.44
N PRO A 44 -8.50 6.42 12.59
CA PRO A 44 -7.40 6.18 13.53
C PRO A 44 -6.24 5.40 12.89
N GLU A 45 -4.99 5.76 13.18
CA GLU A 45 -3.79 5.13 12.60
C GLU A 45 -3.81 3.60 12.74
N LYS A 46 -4.20 3.09 13.92
CA LYS A 46 -4.33 1.64 14.16
C LYS A 46 -5.28 0.97 13.17
N GLU A 47 -6.44 1.58 12.90
CA GLU A 47 -7.43 1.02 11.96
C GLU A 47 -6.93 1.09 10.52
N ARG A 48 -6.24 2.18 10.14
CA ARG A 48 -5.61 2.27 8.82
C ARG A 48 -4.55 1.19 8.63
N LEU A 49 -3.65 1.01 9.59
CA LEU A 49 -2.63 -0.02 9.49
C LEU A 49 -3.23 -1.42 9.47
N ARG A 50 -4.32 -1.67 10.21
CA ARG A 50 -5.06 -2.95 10.18
C ARG A 50 -5.71 -3.21 8.82
N LEU A 51 -6.35 -2.21 8.23
CA LEU A 51 -6.90 -2.26 6.88
C LEU A 51 -5.81 -2.55 5.85
N LEU A 52 -4.72 -1.78 5.89
CA LEU A 52 -3.60 -1.92 4.96
C LEU A 52 -2.95 -3.30 5.07
N TYR A 53 -2.73 -3.79 6.29
CA TYR A 53 -2.24 -5.15 6.55
C TYR A 53 -3.11 -6.19 5.85
N ARG A 54 -4.43 -6.10 6.05
CA ARG A 54 -5.37 -7.05 5.49
C ARG A 54 -5.41 -6.99 3.97
N ILE A 55 -5.37 -5.79 3.39
CA ILE A 55 -5.32 -5.58 1.94
C ILE A 55 -4.07 -6.26 1.37
N LEU A 56 -2.89 -5.95 1.89
CA LEU A 56 -1.62 -6.46 1.37
C LEU A 56 -1.49 -7.98 1.59
N TRP A 57 -1.94 -8.48 2.74
CA TRP A 57 -1.98 -9.91 3.01
C TRP A 57 -2.81 -10.64 1.96
N HIS A 58 -4.03 -10.20 1.70
CA HIS A 58 -4.89 -10.87 0.71
C HIS A 58 -4.38 -10.71 -0.72
N ALA A 59 -3.95 -9.50 -1.09
CA ALA A 59 -3.42 -9.21 -2.42
C ALA A 59 -2.16 -10.03 -2.74
N GLY A 60 -1.21 -10.14 -1.80
CA GLY A 60 0.00 -10.96 -1.96
C GLY A 60 -0.30 -12.46 -2.10
N ASN A 61 -1.38 -12.94 -1.48
CA ASN A 61 -1.79 -14.35 -1.56
C ASN A 61 -2.60 -14.69 -2.83
N TYR A 62 -2.98 -13.72 -3.66
CA TYR A 62 -3.67 -14.03 -4.91
C TYR A 62 -2.75 -14.58 -5.99
N GLY A 63 -1.42 -14.46 -5.86
CA GLY A 63 -0.47 -14.92 -6.89
C GLY A 63 -0.53 -14.10 -8.20
N HIS A 64 -1.08 -12.89 -8.12
CA HIS A 64 -1.12 -11.92 -9.21
C HIS A 64 -0.39 -10.66 -8.75
N GLY A 65 0.41 -10.05 -9.63
CA GLY A 65 0.99 -8.75 -9.32
C GLY A 65 -0.09 -7.66 -9.26
N GLY A 66 0.10 -6.67 -8.40
CA GLY A 66 -0.85 -5.58 -8.17
C GLY A 66 -0.15 -4.27 -7.78
N THR A 67 -0.87 -3.17 -7.81
CA THR A 67 -0.34 -1.87 -7.39
C THR A 67 -1.43 -1.09 -6.64
N VAL A 68 -1.06 -0.54 -5.49
CA VAL A 68 -1.90 0.34 -4.67
C VAL A 68 -1.19 1.69 -4.57
N LEU A 69 -1.85 2.74 -5.01
CA LEU A 69 -1.40 4.12 -4.88
C LEU A 69 -2.18 4.77 -3.74
N ILE A 70 -1.48 5.31 -2.76
CA ILE A 70 -2.05 6.03 -1.63
C ILE A 70 -1.69 7.50 -1.82
N VAL A 71 -2.71 8.35 -2.01
CA VAL A 71 -2.54 9.74 -2.41
C VAL A 71 -3.03 10.70 -1.32
N PRO A 72 -2.46 11.91 -1.20
CA PRO A 72 -2.95 12.94 -0.27
C PRO A 72 -4.44 13.26 -0.47
N SER A 73 -4.85 13.41 -1.73
CA SER A 73 -6.25 13.61 -2.12
C SER A 73 -6.50 13.10 -3.55
N GLU A 74 -7.76 12.93 -3.95
CA GLU A 74 -8.10 12.55 -5.33
C GLU A 74 -7.57 13.58 -6.35
N GLU A 75 -7.69 14.88 -6.03
CA GLU A 75 -7.23 15.97 -6.88
C GLU A 75 -5.72 15.95 -7.10
N SER A 76 -4.94 15.52 -6.10
CA SER A 76 -3.47 15.50 -6.17
C SER A 76 -2.94 14.55 -7.26
N CYS A 77 -3.74 13.57 -7.68
CA CYS A 77 -3.33 12.57 -8.67
C CYS A 77 -4.11 12.65 -9.99
N ALA A 78 -5.21 13.39 -10.05
CA ALA A 78 -6.17 13.37 -11.15
C ALA A 78 -5.55 13.69 -12.53
N GLU A 79 -4.52 14.54 -12.58
CA GLU A 79 -3.83 14.84 -13.84
C GLU A 79 -2.93 13.68 -14.32
N TYR A 80 -2.41 12.87 -13.41
CA TYR A 80 -1.34 11.89 -13.65
C TYR A 80 -1.85 10.45 -13.79
N ILE A 81 -3.15 10.23 -13.66
CA ILE A 81 -3.78 8.93 -13.82
C ILE A 81 -4.95 8.99 -14.80
N ASP A 82 -5.16 7.91 -15.55
CA ASP A 82 -6.42 7.63 -16.23
C ASP A 82 -7.19 6.58 -15.44
N MET A 83 -8.30 6.99 -14.83
CA MET A 83 -9.10 6.15 -13.92
C MET A 83 -10.19 5.42 -14.70
N LYS A 84 -10.06 4.11 -14.85
CA LYS A 84 -11.05 3.29 -15.56
C LYS A 84 -12.35 3.09 -14.78
N TYR A 85 -12.24 2.87 -13.48
CA TYR A 85 -13.39 2.61 -12.60
C TYR A 85 -13.37 3.58 -11.42
N PRO A 86 -13.75 4.86 -11.62
CA PRO A 86 -13.89 5.82 -10.54
C PRO A 86 -15.06 5.42 -9.64
N LEU A 87 -14.92 5.64 -8.34
CA LEU A 87 -15.97 5.38 -7.36
C LEU A 87 -16.32 6.71 -6.66
N PRO A 88 -17.61 7.07 -6.58
CA PRO A 88 -18.03 8.24 -5.81
C PRO A 88 -17.63 8.02 -4.34
N GLY A 89 -16.83 8.94 -3.81
CA GLY A 89 -16.06 8.73 -2.59
C GLY A 89 -16.85 8.45 -1.30
N ARG A 90 -16.11 7.89 -0.32
CA ARG A 90 -16.42 7.57 1.09
C ARG A 90 -17.38 6.40 1.35
N TYR A 91 -16.87 5.18 1.19
CA TYR A 91 -17.59 3.98 1.63
C TYR A 91 -17.39 3.63 3.11
N LEU A 92 -16.29 4.08 3.72
CA LEU A 92 -16.02 3.84 5.14
C LEU A 92 -16.12 5.14 5.92
N PHE A 93 -16.84 5.07 7.05
CA PHE A 93 -16.94 6.11 8.08
C PHE A 93 -17.87 7.31 7.81
N GLU A 94 -18.89 7.19 6.96
CA GLU A 94 -20.06 8.06 7.14
C GLU A 94 -20.63 7.83 8.55
N LYS A 95 -20.40 8.83 9.41
CA LYS A 95 -20.69 8.87 10.85
C LYS A 95 -22.18 8.85 11.19
N GLU A 96 -23.07 8.46 10.28
CA GLU A 96 -24.50 8.46 10.58
C GLU A 96 -24.84 7.33 11.58
N ASN A 97 -24.96 7.74 12.85
CA ASN A 97 -25.73 7.11 13.92
C ASN A 97 -25.38 5.67 14.31
N ARG A 98 -24.14 5.41 14.73
CA ARG A 98 -23.73 4.11 15.27
C ARG A 98 -23.43 4.14 16.77
N SER A 99 -24.48 4.27 17.59
CA SER A 99 -24.39 4.14 19.05
C SER A 99 -24.88 2.76 19.51
N GLY A 100 -23.97 1.87 19.95
CA GLY A 100 -24.30 0.63 20.66
C GLY A 100 -23.24 -0.48 20.55
N LYS A 101 -23.17 -1.42 21.52
CA LYS A 101 -22.24 -2.58 21.51
C LYS A 101 -22.39 -3.52 20.30
N HIS A 102 -23.55 -3.52 19.64
CA HIS A 102 -23.77 -4.22 18.36
C HIS A 102 -23.04 -3.56 17.17
N SER A 103 -22.57 -2.32 17.34
CA SER A 103 -21.83 -1.55 16.34
C SER A 103 -20.42 -2.08 16.11
N GLU A 104 -19.72 -2.56 17.13
CA GLU A 104 -18.29 -2.87 17.02
C GLU A 104 -18.02 -4.10 16.14
N MET A 105 -18.78 -5.19 16.35
CA MET A 105 -18.71 -6.38 15.50
C MET A 105 -19.16 -6.10 14.05
N MET A 106 -20.11 -5.19 13.87
CA MET A 106 -20.59 -4.79 12.53
C MET A 106 -19.54 -3.94 11.81
N VAL A 107 -18.89 -3.00 12.52
CA VAL A 107 -17.75 -2.22 12.03
C VAL A 107 -16.59 -3.13 11.67
N GLU A 108 -16.24 -4.10 12.52
CA GLU A 108 -15.17 -5.05 12.21
C GLU A 108 -15.47 -5.86 10.94
N LYS A 109 -16.71 -6.35 10.79
CA LYS A 109 -17.14 -7.07 9.59
C LYS A 109 -17.08 -6.20 8.33
N GLU A 110 -17.48 -4.94 8.43
CA GLU A 110 -17.40 -3.98 7.33
C GLU A 110 -15.95 -3.66 6.95
N THR A 111 -15.08 -3.39 7.92
CA THR A 111 -13.63 -3.21 7.75
C THR A 111 -13.01 -4.41 7.04
N VAL A 112 -13.34 -5.62 7.49
CA VAL A 112 -12.88 -6.87 6.88
C VAL A 112 -13.36 -7.00 5.43
N THR A 113 -14.65 -6.80 5.20
CA THR A 113 -15.26 -6.91 3.86
C THR A 113 -14.67 -5.89 2.90
N TYR A 114 -14.41 -4.67 3.39
CA TYR A 114 -13.84 -3.59 2.62
C TYR A 114 -12.38 -3.86 2.22
N ALA A 115 -11.54 -4.30 3.17
CA ALA A 115 -10.17 -4.68 2.86
C ALA A 115 -10.11 -5.84 1.84
N ASP A 116 -10.99 -6.83 1.98
CA ASP A 116 -11.08 -7.95 1.03
C ASP A 116 -11.54 -7.50 -0.36
N LEU A 117 -12.45 -6.51 -0.41
CA LEU A 117 -12.89 -5.90 -1.66
C LEU A 117 -11.75 -5.14 -2.35
N ILE A 118 -11.02 -4.30 -1.62
CA ILE A 118 -9.86 -3.59 -2.15
C ILE A 118 -8.80 -4.56 -2.65
N ALA A 119 -8.49 -5.60 -1.87
CA ALA A 119 -7.53 -6.62 -2.28
C ALA A 119 -7.94 -7.24 -3.63
N LYS A 120 -9.23 -7.58 -3.82
CA LYS A 120 -9.68 -8.13 -5.11
C LYS A 120 -9.47 -7.14 -6.26
N PHE A 121 -9.65 -5.84 -6.04
CA PHE A 121 -9.41 -4.84 -7.07
C PHE A 121 -7.93 -4.71 -7.47
N THR A 122 -6.98 -5.11 -6.62
CA THR A 122 -5.55 -5.13 -7.02
C THR A 122 -5.24 -6.19 -8.08
N SER A 123 -6.15 -7.15 -8.33
CA SER A 123 -6.01 -8.14 -9.41
C SER A 123 -6.45 -7.62 -10.78
N VAL A 124 -7.13 -6.47 -10.83
CA VAL A 124 -7.48 -5.79 -12.08
C VAL A 124 -6.23 -5.11 -12.64
N ASP A 125 -6.08 -5.11 -13.97
CA ASP A 125 -4.94 -4.45 -14.60
C ASP A 125 -4.99 -2.92 -14.37
N GLY A 126 -3.87 -2.36 -13.93
CA GLY A 126 -3.76 -1.00 -13.40
C GLY A 126 -3.60 -0.96 -11.88
N SER A 127 -3.80 0.22 -11.30
CA SER A 127 -3.63 0.45 -9.86
C SER A 127 -4.97 0.65 -9.16
N VAL A 128 -5.04 0.25 -7.89
CA VAL A 128 -6.05 0.74 -6.95
C VAL A 128 -5.57 2.07 -6.39
N VAL A 129 -6.45 3.07 -6.29
CA VAL A 129 -6.12 4.38 -5.71
C VAL A 129 -6.91 4.59 -4.43
N LEU A 130 -6.19 4.84 -3.34
CA LEU A 130 -6.73 5.13 -2.02
C LEU A 130 -6.26 6.51 -1.56
N THR A 131 -7.03 7.17 -0.70
CA THR A 131 -6.54 8.35 0.03
C THR A 131 -5.64 7.93 1.20
N LYS A 132 -4.99 8.88 1.86
CA LYS A 132 -4.26 8.65 3.14
C LYS A 132 -5.12 8.08 4.26
N ASP A 133 -6.43 8.25 4.18
CA ASP A 133 -7.39 7.66 5.10
C ASP A 133 -7.88 6.26 4.66
N LEU A 134 -7.28 5.73 3.58
CA LEU A 134 -7.63 4.47 2.92
C LEU A 134 -9.03 4.45 2.32
N ASP A 135 -9.58 5.62 2.00
CA ASP A 135 -10.80 5.72 1.20
C ASP A 135 -10.50 5.36 -0.26
N LEU A 136 -11.25 4.42 -0.80
CA LEU A 136 -11.17 3.98 -2.19
C LEU A 136 -11.69 5.07 -3.14
N VAL A 137 -10.78 5.62 -3.94
CA VAL A 137 -11.06 6.59 -5.01
C VAL A 137 -11.50 5.86 -6.28
N GLY A 138 -10.85 4.73 -6.59
CA GLY A 138 -11.15 3.94 -7.77
C GLY A 138 -10.10 2.85 -8.02
N PHE A 139 -10.28 2.09 -9.10
CA PHE A 139 -9.36 1.03 -9.48
C PHE A 139 -9.20 0.90 -11.00
N GLY A 140 -8.18 0.15 -11.42
CA GLY A 140 -7.79 0.06 -12.83
C GLY A 140 -7.17 1.35 -13.35
N ALA A 141 -6.50 2.12 -12.47
CA ALA A 141 -5.85 3.37 -12.82
C ALA A 141 -4.55 3.12 -13.60
N GLU A 142 -4.42 3.76 -14.75
CA GLU A 142 -3.18 3.79 -15.53
C GLU A 142 -2.37 5.04 -15.19
N THR A 143 -1.09 4.87 -14.88
CA THR A 143 -0.17 6.00 -14.67
C THR A 143 0.20 6.64 -16.01
N LEU A 144 -0.13 7.92 -16.18
CA LEU A 144 0.14 8.68 -17.42
C LEU A 144 1.58 9.17 -17.47
N VAL A 145 2.50 8.26 -17.80
CA VAL A 145 3.96 8.51 -17.83
C VAL A 145 4.34 9.69 -18.73
N ASP A 146 3.59 9.95 -19.80
CA ASP A 146 3.88 11.07 -20.71
C ASP A 146 3.63 12.45 -20.10
N LYS A 147 2.84 12.53 -19.03
CA LYS A 147 2.59 13.76 -18.28
C LYS A 147 3.61 13.99 -17.16
N MET A 148 4.55 13.07 -16.96
CA MET A 148 5.54 13.16 -15.89
C MET A 148 6.83 13.79 -16.44
N GLU A 149 7.34 14.81 -15.74
CA GLU A 149 8.56 15.52 -16.15
C GLU A 149 9.78 14.58 -16.14
N ASN A 150 9.86 13.72 -15.13
CA ASN A 150 11.00 12.83 -14.94
C ASN A 150 10.68 11.37 -15.33
N LYS A 151 11.32 10.90 -16.40
CA LYS A 151 11.16 9.52 -16.88
C LYS A 151 12.03 8.51 -16.15
N GLN A 152 13.04 8.97 -15.41
CA GLN A 152 13.98 8.17 -14.63
C GLN A 152 14.28 8.89 -13.30
N PRO A 153 13.39 8.75 -12.30
CA PRO A 153 13.58 9.34 -10.98
C PRO A 153 14.90 8.92 -10.34
N ASP A 154 15.47 9.82 -9.54
CA ASP A 154 16.58 9.49 -8.65
C ASP A 154 16.06 8.58 -7.55
N MET A 155 16.70 7.42 -7.37
CA MET A 155 16.22 6.37 -6.48
C MET A 155 17.16 6.14 -5.31
N ARG A 156 16.61 5.74 -4.16
CA ARG A 156 17.34 5.09 -3.05
C ARG A 156 16.62 3.81 -2.67
N PHE A 157 17.31 2.67 -2.79
CA PHE A 157 16.75 1.38 -2.38
C PHE A 157 17.22 1.06 -0.97
N ILE A 158 16.29 0.78 -0.07
CA ILE A 158 16.56 0.42 1.32
C ILE A 158 16.28 -1.06 1.49
N GLY A 159 17.34 -1.80 1.81
CA GLY A 159 17.28 -3.24 2.05
C GLY A 159 16.77 -3.59 3.45
N TYR A 160 16.70 -4.88 3.74
CA TYR A 160 16.15 -5.43 4.99
C TYR A 160 16.83 -4.95 6.29
N ASN A 161 18.10 -4.56 6.19
CA ASN A 161 18.91 -4.08 7.31
C ASN A 161 18.91 -2.54 7.43
N ASP A 162 17.92 -1.87 6.84
CA ASP A 162 17.80 -0.40 6.76
C ASP A 162 19.01 0.30 6.13
N SER A 163 19.82 -0.44 5.37
CA SER A 163 20.95 0.10 4.62
C SER A 163 20.60 0.30 3.15
N GLU A 164 21.24 1.28 2.54
CA GLU A 164 21.06 1.58 1.13
C GLU A 164 21.72 0.50 0.25
N ASP A 165 20.94 -0.12 -0.62
CA ASP A 165 21.38 -1.10 -1.60
C ASP A 165 21.69 -0.39 -2.94
N SER A 166 22.95 0.01 -3.08
CA SER A 166 23.45 0.68 -4.29
C SER A 166 23.54 -0.24 -5.53
N THR A 167 23.27 -1.53 -5.40
CA THR A 167 23.30 -2.46 -6.54
C THR A 167 22.04 -2.43 -7.39
N LYS A 168 20.93 -1.92 -6.83
CA LYS A 168 19.61 -1.88 -7.47
C LYS A 168 19.43 -0.59 -8.26
N LEU A 169 18.91 -0.73 -9.48
CA LEU A 169 18.67 0.39 -10.38
C LEU A 169 17.22 0.40 -10.89
N PHE A 170 16.70 1.59 -11.17
CA PHE A 170 15.37 1.81 -11.74
C PHE A 170 15.06 0.89 -12.95
N LYS A 171 16.06 0.65 -13.80
CA LYS A 171 15.92 -0.15 -15.04
C LYS A 171 15.74 -1.65 -14.81
N ASP A 172 16.08 -2.15 -13.63
CA ASP A 172 16.03 -3.58 -13.30
C ASP A 172 14.59 -4.05 -13.04
N TYR A 173 13.66 -3.10 -12.85
CA TYR A 173 12.28 -3.37 -12.48
C TYR A 173 11.31 -3.29 -13.65
N GLY A 174 10.25 -4.08 -13.60
CA GLY A 174 9.18 -4.12 -14.63
C GLY A 174 8.30 -2.87 -14.69
N MET A 175 7.34 -2.85 -15.63
CA MET A 175 6.52 -1.67 -15.92
C MET A 175 5.72 -1.15 -14.71
N ARG A 176 5.12 -2.04 -13.90
CA ARG A 176 4.33 -1.64 -12.71
C ARG A 176 5.17 -0.91 -11.66
N HIS A 177 6.33 -1.46 -11.36
CA HIS A 177 7.30 -0.84 -10.45
C HIS A 177 7.72 0.54 -10.95
N ARG A 178 8.15 0.63 -12.21
CA ARG A 178 8.58 1.89 -12.81
C ARG A 178 7.46 2.93 -12.88
N ALA A 179 6.21 2.50 -13.08
CA ALA A 179 5.05 3.38 -13.03
C ALA A 179 4.85 3.93 -11.59
N GLY A 180 4.88 3.07 -10.58
CA GLY A 180 4.80 3.49 -9.17
C GLY A 180 5.92 4.44 -8.75
N TYR A 181 7.16 4.18 -9.16
CA TYR A 181 8.29 5.06 -8.84
C TYR A 181 8.13 6.46 -9.44
N ARG A 182 7.78 6.55 -10.72
CA ARG A 182 7.53 7.86 -11.36
C ARG A 182 6.33 8.57 -10.78
N PHE A 183 5.30 7.81 -10.42
CA PHE A 183 4.13 8.36 -9.75
C PHE A 183 4.52 9.00 -8.42
N CYS A 184 5.31 8.33 -7.58
CA CYS A 184 5.80 8.91 -6.33
C CYS A 184 6.73 10.11 -6.54
N ASP A 185 7.57 10.10 -7.58
CA ASP A 185 8.42 11.26 -7.90
C ASP A 185 7.59 12.50 -8.28
N THR A 186 6.45 12.29 -8.93
CA THR A 186 5.59 13.35 -9.48
C THR A 186 4.55 13.84 -8.47
N VAL A 187 3.87 12.91 -7.79
CA VAL A 187 2.79 13.21 -6.84
C VAL A 187 3.38 13.25 -5.43
N GLU A 188 3.67 14.46 -4.98
CA GLU A 188 4.25 14.73 -3.67
C GLU A 188 3.38 14.14 -2.55
N GLY A 189 4.02 13.55 -1.54
CA GLY A 189 3.32 12.89 -0.44
C GLY A 189 2.55 11.64 -0.84
N SER A 190 2.71 11.08 -2.05
CA SER A 190 2.10 9.79 -2.39
C SER A 190 2.96 8.61 -1.92
N VAL A 191 2.31 7.47 -1.73
CA VAL A 191 2.95 6.18 -1.48
C VAL A 191 2.48 5.21 -2.55
N ALA A 192 3.40 4.50 -3.20
CA ALA A 192 3.08 3.39 -4.07
C ALA A 192 3.51 2.08 -3.44
N ILE A 193 2.56 1.16 -3.27
CA ILE A 193 2.80 -0.21 -2.84
C ILE A 193 2.68 -1.11 -4.06
N ILE A 194 3.76 -1.78 -4.41
CA ILE A 194 3.84 -2.65 -5.57
C ILE A 194 3.98 -4.08 -5.09
N ILE A 195 3.04 -4.92 -5.53
CA ILE A 195 2.97 -6.33 -5.20
C ILE A 195 3.42 -7.07 -6.45
N SER A 196 4.52 -7.80 -6.37
CA SER A 196 5.01 -8.60 -7.47
C SER A 196 4.25 -9.92 -7.59
N GLN A 197 4.32 -10.56 -8.76
CA GLN A 197 3.64 -11.83 -8.99
C GLN A 197 4.20 -12.98 -8.13
N ASP A 198 5.49 -12.89 -7.78
CA ASP A 198 6.17 -13.78 -6.83
C ASP A 198 5.94 -13.38 -5.36
N GLY A 199 5.06 -12.42 -5.08
CA GLY A 199 4.57 -12.09 -3.74
C GLY A 199 5.48 -11.19 -2.92
N VAL A 200 6.54 -10.63 -3.51
CA VAL A 200 7.35 -9.58 -2.90
C VAL A 200 6.55 -8.28 -2.90
N ILE A 201 6.55 -7.60 -1.76
CA ILE A 201 5.89 -6.31 -1.60
C ILE A 201 6.96 -5.24 -1.41
N GLN A 202 6.95 -4.25 -2.29
CA GLN A 202 7.74 -3.04 -2.17
C GLN A 202 6.82 -1.86 -1.86
N ALA A 203 7.30 -0.91 -1.08
CA ALA A 203 6.65 0.39 -0.96
C ALA A 203 7.66 1.49 -1.26
N CYS A 204 7.20 2.56 -1.88
CA CYS A 204 8.03 3.72 -2.15
C CYS A 204 7.27 5.01 -1.94
N THR A 205 8.04 6.05 -1.66
CA THR A 205 7.57 7.44 -1.54
C THR A 205 8.72 8.38 -1.88
N LYS A 206 8.41 9.65 -2.12
CA LYS A 206 9.43 10.67 -2.36
C LYS A 206 9.86 11.29 -1.04
N HIS A 207 11.17 11.48 -0.91
CA HIS A 207 11.78 12.18 0.21
C HIS A 207 13.10 12.82 -0.23
N ASP A 208 13.31 14.08 0.14
CA ASP A 208 14.50 14.86 -0.21
C ASP A 208 14.85 14.82 -1.73
N GLY A 209 13.82 14.91 -2.57
CA GLY A 209 13.96 14.93 -4.03
C GLY A 209 14.30 13.58 -4.66
N LYS A 210 14.24 12.48 -3.90
CA LYS A 210 14.50 11.12 -4.38
C LYS A 210 13.34 10.19 -4.04
N VAL A 211 13.10 9.19 -4.88
CA VAL A 211 12.17 8.11 -4.56
C VAL A 211 12.88 7.09 -3.70
N VAL A 212 12.45 6.97 -2.45
CA VAL A 212 12.96 5.98 -1.49
C VAL A 212 12.08 4.74 -1.58
N VAL A 213 12.69 3.59 -1.87
CA VAL A 213 12.03 2.30 -2.05
C VAL A 213 12.46 1.38 -0.93
N TYR A 214 11.49 0.79 -0.24
CA TYR A 214 11.71 -0.23 0.78
C TYR A 214 11.33 -1.60 0.21
N ASP A 215 12.24 -2.55 0.31
CA ASP A 215 11.97 -3.96 -0.01
C ASP A 215 11.36 -4.69 1.18
N ASN A 216 10.56 -5.72 0.89
CA ASN A 216 10.01 -6.63 1.90
C ASN A 216 9.26 -5.88 3.00
N VAL A 217 8.42 -4.94 2.59
CA VAL A 217 7.66 -4.09 3.50
C VAL A 217 6.77 -4.96 4.36
N ALA A 218 7.14 -5.02 5.63
CA ALA A 218 6.35 -5.64 6.66
C ALA A 218 5.29 -4.69 7.16
N LEU A 219 4.07 -5.16 7.41
CA LEU A 219 3.11 -4.41 8.20
C LEU A 219 2.98 -5.02 9.59
N PRO A 220 2.88 -4.20 10.66
CA PRO A 220 2.71 -4.73 12.00
C PRO A 220 1.41 -5.55 12.10
N MET A 221 1.51 -6.76 12.70
CA MET A 221 0.32 -7.48 13.15
C MET A 221 -0.22 -6.83 14.42
N PHE A 222 -1.51 -6.51 14.44
CA PHE A 222 -2.24 -5.99 15.61
C PHE A 222 -3.25 -7.00 16.14
#